data_AF-A0AAN8WYD1-F1
#
_entry.id   AF-A0AAN8WYD1-F1
#
_cell.length_a   1.000
_cell.length_b   1.000
_cell.length_c   1.000
_cell.angle_alpha   90.00
_cell.angle_beta   90.00
_cell.angle_gamma   90.00
#
_symmetry.space_group_name_H-M   'P 1'
#
loop_
_entity.id
_entity.type
_entity.pdbx_description
1 polymer ?
#
loop_
_entity_poly.entity_id
_entity_poly.type
_entity_poly.pdbx_seq_one_letter_code
_entity_poly.pdbx_strand_id
1 'polypeptide(L)'
;MNLAGLVVPNDEKCHLNADAEYYAYKKFDYPSIGQINKVSQEKDIFIIFAVSGYESQYNELSRLLRNSVYAKLSNDSSNIVDIVREQYEKISSKVVLTDNSSKAVAIQYSSNCKDTSAQPTNTSECTEIRENDQVTFTLDIELKDCPDGKDKEVVEVKTLEDSLILEIELQCQCDCAKEANYTIPIETCSNNGSLACGVCNCFEGFRGEQCECSSGTDDGNDGSMEMKCKANVTDDELCSGHGNCKCGKCNCDKKWSGTYCQCDQSLCYENGGEICSGNGECPCNKCECDSGYEGTQCQCQNSEACKEE
;
A
#
# COMPACT_ATOMS: atom_id res chain seq x y z
N MET A 1 -21.06 -44.87 -7.26
CA MET A 1 -20.54 -45.98 -6.43
C MET A 1 -19.13 -46.27 -6.91
N ASN A 2 -18.11 -46.10 -6.06
CA ASN A 2 -16.75 -46.54 -6.38
C ASN A 2 -16.71 -48.06 -6.29
N LEU A 3 -16.38 -48.73 -7.40
CA LEU A 3 -16.46 -50.19 -7.55
C LEU A 3 -15.54 -50.98 -6.60
N ALA A 4 -14.52 -50.33 -6.03
CA ALA A 4 -13.56 -50.95 -5.11
C ALA A 4 -13.80 -50.61 -3.62
N GLY A 5 -14.82 -49.83 -3.28
CA GLY A 5 -15.08 -49.42 -1.88
C GLY A 5 -14.06 -48.43 -1.30
N LEU A 6 -13.15 -47.91 -2.12
CA LEU A 6 -12.24 -46.81 -1.77
C LEU A 6 -13.01 -45.48 -1.82
N VAL A 7 -13.05 -44.78 -0.70
CA VAL A 7 -13.78 -43.50 -0.54
C VAL A 7 -12.89 -42.37 -0.05
N VAL A 8 -11.66 -42.66 0.35
CA VAL A 8 -10.72 -41.65 0.83
C VAL A 8 -10.01 -41.04 -0.39
N PRO A 9 -10.12 -39.72 -0.63
CA PRO A 9 -9.40 -39.07 -1.71
C PRO A 9 -7.89 -39.24 -1.58
N ASN A 10 -7.18 -39.19 -2.71
CA ASN A 10 -5.71 -39.17 -2.73
C ASN A 10 -5.19 -37.94 -1.97
N ASP A 11 -4.13 -38.10 -1.18
CA ASP A 11 -3.57 -37.05 -0.32
C ASP A 11 -2.33 -36.35 -0.89
N GLU A 12 -1.96 -36.64 -2.15
CA GLU A 12 -0.85 -36.01 -2.89
C GLU A 12 0.54 -36.22 -2.25
N LYS A 13 0.68 -37.23 -1.38
CA LYS A 13 1.93 -37.52 -0.67
C LYS A 13 2.61 -38.80 -1.15
N CYS A 14 3.91 -38.91 -0.85
CA CYS A 14 4.71 -40.09 -1.16
C CYS A 14 4.36 -41.25 -0.21
N HIS A 15 3.90 -42.36 -0.79
CA HIS A 15 3.62 -43.61 -0.08
C HIS A 15 4.34 -44.80 -0.73
N LEU A 16 5.62 -44.62 -1.05
CA LEU A 16 6.52 -45.69 -1.44
C LEU A 16 7.25 -46.24 -0.20
N ASN A 17 7.39 -47.57 -0.12
CA ASN A 17 8.23 -48.21 0.89
C ASN A 17 9.70 -48.26 0.45
N ALA A 18 10.57 -48.86 1.26
CA ALA A 18 12.00 -48.99 0.95
C ALA A 18 12.29 -49.86 -0.30
N ASP A 19 11.34 -50.70 -0.71
CA ASP A 19 11.43 -51.56 -1.90
C ASP A 19 10.83 -50.89 -3.16
N ALA A 20 10.51 -49.59 -3.09
CA ALA A 20 9.85 -48.81 -4.15
C ALA A 20 8.45 -49.30 -4.56
N GLU A 21 7.73 -49.97 -3.65
CA GLU A 21 6.33 -50.36 -3.85
C GLU A 21 5.38 -49.35 -3.22
N TYR A 22 4.30 -49.03 -3.95
CA TYR A 22 3.23 -48.17 -3.45
C TYR A 22 2.34 -48.93 -2.48
N TYR A 23 2.35 -48.58 -1.19
CA TYR A 23 1.65 -49.34 -0.15
C TYR A 23 0.23 -48.83 0.17
N ALA A 24 -0.13 -47.63 -0.31
CA ALA A 24 -1.39 -46.97 0.06
C ALA A 24 -2.58 -47.27 -0.90
N TYR A 25 -2.41 -48.21 -1.83
CA TYR A 25 -3.41 -48.60 -2.84
C TYR A 25 -4.75 -49.12 -2.28
N LYS A 26 -4.77 -49.60 -1.02
CA LYS A 26 -6.02 -50.03 -0.34
C LYS A 26 -6.68 -48.92 0.47
N LYS A 27 -6.02 -47.79 0.63
CA LYS A 27 -6.47 -46.69 1.50
C LYS A 27 -7.05 -45.56 0.69
N PHE A 28 -6.34 -45.12 -0.34
CA PHE A 28 -6.69 -43.94 -1.13
C PHE A 28 -7.24 -44.32 -2.49
N ASP A 29 -8.17 -43.51 -2.99
CA ASP A 29 -8.66 -43.56 -4.37
C ASP A 29 -7.60 -43.01 -5.36
N TYR A 30 -7.86 -43.19 -6.65
CA TYR A 30 -7.03 -42.62 -7.71
C TYR A 30 -6.97 -41.09 -7.59
N PRO A 31 -5.83 -40.46 -7.92
CA PRO A 31 -5.74 -39.01 -7.96
C PRO A 31 -6.65 -38.44 -9.06
N SER A 32 -7.28 -37.30 -8.79
CA SER A 32 -8.01 -36.57 -9.82
C SER A 32 -7.06 -35.86 -10.80
N ILE A 33 -7.55 -35.50 -11.98
CA ILE A 33 -6.78 -34.74 -12.99
C ILE A 33 -6.23 -33.44 -12.40
N GLY A 34 -7.01 -32.75 -11.56
CA GLY A 34 -6.56 -31.52 -10.91
C GLY A 34 -5.40 -31.74 -9.95
N GLN A 35 -5.40 -32.85 -9.20
CA GLN A 35 -4.31 -33.22 -8.30
C GLN A 35 -3.03 -33.56 -9.06
N ILE A 36 -3.15 -34.32 -10.15
CA ILE A 36 -2.01 -34.62 -11.03
C ILE A 36 -1.44 -33.32 -11.59
N ASN A 37 -2.29 -32.44 -12.13
CA ASN A 37 -1.86 -31.17 -12.72
C ASN A 37 -1.15 -30.25 -11.71
N LYS A 38 -1.63 -30.24 -10.46
CA LYS A 38 -1.01 -29.48 -9.37
C LYS A 38 0.37 -30.03 -9.03
N VAL A 39 0.46 -31.31 -8.70
CA VAL A 39 1.73 -31.94 -8.29
C VAL A 39 2.75 -31.92 -9.43
N SER A 40 2.34 -32.12 -10.68
CA SER A 40 3.24 -32.03 -11.84
C SER A 40 3.83 -30.63 -12.02
N GLN A 41 3.08 -29.57 -11.71
CA GLN A 41 3.57 -28.19 -11.76
C GLN A 41 4.45 -27.85 -10.55
N GLU A 42 4.10 -28.32 -9.35
CA GLU A 42 4.89 -28.12 -8.14
C GLU A 42 6.24 -28.85 -8.18
N LYS A 43 6.32 -29.95 -8.93
CA LYS A 43 7.53 -30.80 -9.06
C LYS A 43 8.22 -30.68 -10.41
N ASP A 44 7.76 -29.76 -11.28
CA ASP A 44 8.30 -29.54 -12.61
C ASP A 44 8.42 -30.82 -13.46
N ILE A 45 7.39 -31.67 -13.39
CA ILE A 45 7.31 -32.95 -14.11
C ILE A 45 6.59 -32.73 -15.43
N PHE A 46 7.22 -33.13 -16.53
CA PHE A 46 6.60 -33.21 -17.86
C PHE A 46 6.09 -34.63 -18.13
N ILE A 47 4.80 -34.77 -18.42
CA ILE A 47 4.14 -36.08 -18.57
C ILE A 47 3.98 -36.43 -20.07
N ILE A 48 4.53 -37.57 -20.49
CA ILE A 48 4.34 -38.09 -21.85
C ILE A 48 3.39 -39.29 -21.81
N PHE A 49 2.19 -39.14 -22.38
CA PHE A 49 1.25 -40.24 -22.59
C PHE A 49 1.60 -40.99 -23.87
N ALA A 50 2.46 -41.99 -23.76
CA ALA A 50 2.77 -42.92 -24.85
C ALA A 50 1.81 -44.12 -24.83
N VAL A 51 0.73 -44.08 -25.61
CA VAL A 51 -0.32 -45.12 -25.59
C VAL A 51 -0.60 -45.69 -26.99
N SER A 52 -0.91 -46.98 -27.06
CA SER A 52 -1.23 -47.71 -28.31
C SER A 52 -2.73 -47.79 -28.61
N GLY A 53 -3.59 -47.34 -27.68
CA GLY A 53 -5.04 -47.34 -27.82
C GLY A 53 -5.69 -46.21 -27.00
N TYR A 54 -6.99 -46.00 -27.22
CA TYR A 54 -7.75 -44.88 -26.62
C TYR A 54 -7.11 -43.50 -26.91
N GLU A 55 -6.61 -43.35 -28.14
CA GLU A 55 -5.84 -42.19 -28.58
C GLU A 55 -6.58 -40.87 -28.34
N SER A 56 -7.89 -40.83 -28.64
CA SER A 56 -8.71 -39.63 -28.46
C SER A 56 -8.77 -39.21 -26.99
N GLN A 57 -8.94 -40.17 -26.08
CA GLN A 57 -9.08 -39.91 -24.65
C GLN A 57 -7.77 -39.40 -24.05
N TYR A 58 -6.63 -40.00 -24.41
CA TYR A 58 -5.34 -39.57 -23.89
C TYR A 58 -4.87 -38.24 -24.49
N ASN A 59 -5.22 -37.96 -25.75
CA ASN A 59 -4.97 -36.66 -26.37
C ASN A 59 -5.82 -35.54 -25.73
N GLU A 60 -7.08 -35.82 -25.37
CA GLU A 60 -7.91 -34.87 -24.62
C GLU A 60 -7.38 -34.68 -23.19
N LEU A 61 -7.03 -35.77 -22.50
CA LEU A 61 -6.46 -35.73 -21.16
C LEU A 61 -5.16 -34.92 -21.14
N SER A 62 -4.28 -35.09 -22.13
CA SER A 62 -3.03 -34.34 -22.18
C SER A 62 -3.25 -32.83 -22.32
N ARG A 63 -4.35 -32.40 -22.93
CA ARG A 63 -4.70 -30.98 -23.04
C ARG A 63 -5.22 -30.38 -21.72
N LEU A 64 -5.65 -31.20 -20.77
CA LEU A 64 -6.10 -30.75 -19.45
C LEU A 64 -4.94 -30.55 -18.47
N LEU A 65 -3.76 -31.11 -18.77
CA LEU A 65 -2.55 -30.97 -17.96
C LEU A 65 -1.60 -29.97 -18.64
N ARG A 66 -1.06 -29.01 -17.88
CA ARG A 66 -0.28 -27.90 -18.44
C ARG A 66 1.04 -28.36 -19.09
N ASN A 67 1.70 -29.36 -18.50
CA ASN A 67 2.99 -29.90 -18.93
C ASN A 67 2.85 -31.34 -19.39
N SER A 68 2.02 -31.60 -20.41
CA SER A 68 1.89 -32.96 -20.93
C SER A 68 1.66 -33.04 -22.43
N VAL A 69 1.97 -34.20 -23.00
CA VAL A 69 1.80 -34.48 -24.42
C VAL A 69 1.34 -35.92 -24.64
N TYR A 70 0.56 -36.13 -25.69
CA TYR A 70 0.19 -37.45 -26.17
C TYR A 70 1.09 -37.87 -27.35
N ALA A 71 1.52 -39.13 -27.33
CA ALA A 71 2.25 -39.76 -28.43
C ALA A 71 1.72 -41.18 -28.68
N LYS A 72 1.58 -41.55 -29.96
CA LYS A 72 1.11 -42.89 -30.34
C LYS A 72 2.23 -43.91 -30.21
N LEU A 73 2.06 -44.85 -29.28
CA LEU A 73 2.97 -45.98 -29.11
C LEU A 73 2.60 -47.10 -30.10
N SER A 74 3.60 -47.66 -30.77
CA SER A 74 3.40 -48.85 -31.60
C SER A 74 3.04 -50.05 -30.74
N ASN A 75 2.33 -51.05 -31.31
CA ASN A 75 1.88 -52.22 -30.53
C ASN A 75 3.03 -53.05 -29.96
N ASP A 76 4.20 -53.02 -30.62
CA ASP A 76 5.44 -53.66 -30.18
C ASP A 76 6.35 -52.72 -29.36
N SER A 77 5.90 -51.49 -29.10
CA SER A 77 6.66 -50.43 -28.42
C SER A 77 8.02 -50.10 -29.05
N SER A 78 8.25 -50.48 -30.32
CA SER A 78 9.50 -50.24 -31.03
C SER A 78 9.84 -48.76 -31.20
N ASN A 79 8.84 -47.88 -31.23
CA ASN A 79 9.02 -46.44 -31.40
C ASN A 79 9.18 -45.65 -30.08
N ILE A 80 9.25 -46.31 -28.91
CA ILE A 80 9.31 -45.59 -27.61
C ILE A 80 10.54 -44.68 -27.50
N VAL A 81 11.69 -45.12 -28.01
CA VAL A 81 12.94 -44.35 -27.95
C VAL A 81 12.83 -43.07 -28.79
N ASP A 82 12.20 -43.17 -29.96
CA ASP A 82 12.02 -42.03 -30.85
C ASP A 82 10.98 -41.05 -30.29
N ILE A 83 9.90 -41.56 -29.67
CA ILE A 83 8.92 -40.72 -28.96
C ILE A 83 9.62 -39.89 -27.87
N VAL A 84 10.39 -40.55 -27.00
CA VAL A 84 11.07 -39.88 -25.89
C VAL A 84 12.06 -38.84 -26.42
N ARG A 85 12.85 -39.18 -27.45
CA ARG A 85 13.79 -38.25 -28.08
C ARG A 85 13.08 -37.04 -28.67
N GLU A 86 12.02 -37.24 -29.46
CA GLU A 86 11.27 -36.17 -30.11
C GLU A 86 10.58 -35.25 -29.09
N GLN A 87 10.00 -35.82 -28.03
CA GLN A 87 9.39 -34.99 -26.98
C GLN A 87 10.44 -34.22 -26.19
N TYR A 88 11.57 -34.86 -25.87
CA TYR A 88 12.69 -34.17 -25.22
C TYR A 88 13.18 -32.99 -26.05
N GLU A 89 13.42 -33.18 -27.36
CA GLU A 89 13.83 -32.11 -28.28
C GLU A 89 12.79 -30.97 -28.38
N LYS A 90 11.49 -31.30 -28.34
CA LYS A 90 10.41 -30.29 -28.30
C LYS A 90 10.37 -29.50 -27.00
N ILE A 91 10.68 -30.15 -25.88
CA ILE A 91 10.73 -29.51 -24.56
C ILE A 91 11.98 -28.64 -24.47
N SER A 92 13.14 -29.17 -24.85
CA SER A 92 14.42 -28.44 -24.81
C SER A 92 14.49 -27.30 -25.82
N SER A 93 13.66 -27.31 -26.87
CA SER A 93 13.55 -26.21 -27.83
C SER A 93 12.60 -25.09 -27.39
N LYS A 94 12.05 -25.17 -26.17
CA LYS A 94 11.16 -24.15 -25.62
C LYS A 94 11.65 -23.70 -24.25
N VAL A 95 11.85 -22.40 -24.10
CA VAL A 95 12.22 -21.77 -22.82
C VAL A 95 11.04 -20.91 -22.37
N VAL A 96 10.50 -21.22 -21.18
CA VAL A 96 9.40 -20.46 -20.56
C VAL A 96 9.82 -20.02 -19.18
N LEU A 97 9.64 -18.74 -18.88
CA LEU A 97 9.75 -18.22 -17.52
C LEU A 97 8.40 -18.26 -16.82
N THR A 98 8.43 -18.72 -15.58
CA THR A 98 7.32 -18.66 -14.63
C THR A 98 7.83 -18.16 -13.30
N ASP A 99 6.98 -17.49 -12.52
CA ASP A 99 7.36 -16.94 -11.23
C ASP A 99 6.31 -17.20 -10.15
N ASN A 100 6.74 -17.02 -8.90
CA ASN A 100 5.89 -17.13 -7.71
C ASN A 100 5.59 -15.76 -7.07
N SER A 101 5.64 -14.66 -7.85
CA SER A 101 5.43 -13.30 -7.32
C SER A 101 4.07 -13.17 -6.63
N SER A 102 4.05 -12.36 -5.56
CA SER A 102 2.82 -12.04 -4.86
C SER A 102 2.07 -10.91 -5.57
N LYS A 103 0.87 -10.54 -5.07
CA LYS A 103 0.15 -9.38 -5.61
C LYS A 103 0.90 -8.04 -5.41
N ALA A 104 1.84 -7.99 -4.48
CA ALA A 104 2.63 -6.80 -4.19
C ALA A 104 3.76 -6.58 -5.22
N VAL A 105 4.21 -7.63 -5.90
CA VAL A 105 5.26 -7.55 -6.94
C VAL A 105 4.65 -7.93 -8.28
N ALA A 106 4.62 -7.00 -9.23
CA ALA A 106 4.26 -7.30 -10.61
C ALA A 106 5.53 -7.45 -11.45
N ILE A 107 5.63 -8.55 -12.20
CA ILE A 107 6.72 -8.78 -13.14
C ILE A 107 6.15 -8.79 -14.56
N GLN A 108 6.68 -7.92 -15.42
CA GLN A 108 6.43 -7.92 -16.85
C GLN A 108 7.62 -8.50 -17.58
N TYR A 109 7.35 -9.41 -18.52
CA TYR A 109 8.38 -10.10 -19.28
C TYR A 109 8.43 -9.58 -20.71
N SER A 110 9.64 -9.32 -21.17
CA SER A 110 9.92 -9.27 -22.59
C SER A 110 11.08 -10.20 -22.93
N SER A 111 11.04 -10.78 -24.13
CA SER A 111 12.04 -11.72 -24.59
C SER A 111 12.61 -11.31 -25.93
N ASN A 112 13.85 -11.72 -26.15
CA ASN A 112 14.49 -11.70 -27.44
C ASN A 112 15.03 -13.09 -27.76
N CYS A 113 14.30 -13.82 -28.59
CA CYS A 113 14.61 -15.19 -28.98
C CYS A 113 15.48 -15.17 -30.24
N LYS A 114 16.72 -15.70 -30.16
CA LYS A 114 17.68 -15.91 -31.28
C LYS A 114 18.43 -14.70 -31.83
N ASP A 115 17.87 -13.49 -31.82
CA ASP A 115 18.57 -12.28 -32.31
C ASP A 115 18.53 -11.15 -31.30
N THR A 116 19.54 -11.05 -30.44
CA THR A 116 19.71 -9.98 -29.43
C THR A 116 19.62 -8.54 -29.98
N SER A 117 19.67 -8.35 -31.30
CA SER A 117 19.56 -7.04 -31.98
C SER A 117 18.13 -6.67 -32.36
N ALA A 118 17.21 -7.64 -32.37
CA ALA A 118 15.79 -7.42 -32.63
C ALA A 118 15.10 -6.72 -31.44
N GLN A 119 13.97 -6.06 -31.71
CA GLN A 119 13.16 -5.46 -30.66
C GLN A 119 12.56 -6.56 -29.75
N PRO A 120 12.63 -6.40 -28.42
CA PRO A 120 12.03 -7.36 -27.49
C PRO A 120 10.53 -7.50 -27.74
N THR A 121 10.04 -8.74 -27.61
CA THR A 121 8.61 -9.05 -27.68
C THR A 121 8.06 -9.26 -26.27
N ASN A 122 6.85 -8.77 -25.97
CA ASN A 122 6.22 -8.91 -24.66
C ASN A 122 5.70 -10.33 -24.44
N THR A 123 6.61 -11.25 -24.14
CA THR A 123 6.34 -12.66 -23.86
C THR A 123 7.39 -13.19 -22.89
N SER A 124 6.98 -14.17 -22.07
CA SER A 124 7.86 -14.95 -21.20
C SER A 124 8.28 -16.28 -21.84
N GLU A 125 7.98 -16.47 -23.12
CA GLU A 125 8.20 -17.72 -23.85
C GLU A 125 9.02 -17.49 -25.12
N CYS A 126 10.01 -18.36 -25.34
CA CYS A 126 10.74 -18.51 -26.58
C CYS A 126 10.63 -19.95 -27.09
N THR A 127 10.31 -20.11 -28.38
CA THR A 127 10.15 -21.41 -29.03
C THR A 127 11.20 -21.63 -30.12
N GLU A 128 11.33 -22.89 -30.54
CA GLU A 128 12.24 -23.32 -31.61
C GLU A 128 13.72 -23.04 -31.32
N ILE A 129 14.10 -23.00 -30.05
CA ILE A 129 15.48 -22.82 -29.58
C ILE A 129 16.28 -24.07 -29.91
N ARG A 130 17.51 -23.88 -30.41
CA ARG A 130 18.45 -24.96 -30.71
C ARG A 130 19.65 -24.89 -29.79
N GLU A 131 20.45 -25.95 -29.78
CA GLU A 131 21.73 -25.94 -29.08
C GLU A 131 22.59 -24.75 -29.54
N ASN A 132 23.11 -23.98 -28.58
CA ASN A 132 23.90 -22.75 -28.75
C ASN A 132 23.10 -21.48 -29.12
N ASP A 133 21.78 -21.54 -29.27
CA ASP A 133 20.98 -20.32 -29.37
C ASP A 133 21.02 -19.58 -28.03
N GLN A 134 21.24 -18.27 -28.07
CA GLN A 134 21.16 -17.42 -26.89
C GLN A 134 19.80 -16.72 -26.83
N VAL A 135 19.14 -16.83 -25.68
CA VAL A 135 17.89 -16.15 -25.39
C VAL A 135 18.13 -15.14 -24.28
N THR A 136 17.62 -13.93 -24.45
CA THR A 136 17.66 -12.91 -23.41
C THR A 136 16.24 -12.56 -22.98
N PHE A 137 15.98 -12.60 -21.68
CA PHE A 137 14.75 -12.11 -21.09
C PHE A 137 15.04 -10.84 -20.29
N THR A 138 14.18 -9.84 -20.45
CA THR A 138 14.19 -8.62 -19.67
C THR A 138 12.96 -8.65 -18.76
N LEU A 139 13.21 -8.48 -17.46
CA LEU A 139 12.19 -8.48 -16.41
C LEU A 139 12.03 -7.04 -15.92
N ASP A 140 10.84 -6.48 -16.13
CA ASP A 140 10.45 -5.20 -15.55
C ASP A 140 9.67 -5.47 -14.25
N ILE A 141 10.28 -5.14 -13.12
CA ILE A 141 9.76 -5.42 -11.78
C ILE A 141 9.15 -4.14 -11.20
N GLU A 142 7.88 -4.21 -10.82
CA GLU A 142 7.13 -3.10 -10.21
C GLU A 142 6.58 -3.51 -8.84
N LEU A 143 6.86 -2.71 -7.82
CA LEU A 143 6.25 -2.83 -6.50
C LEU A 143 4.93 -2.07 -6.45
N LYS A 144 3.83 -2.80 -6.26
CA LYS A 144 2.46 -2.25 -6.23
C LYS A 144 1.97 -1.92 -4.84
N ASP A 145 2.49 -2.61 -3.83
CA ASP A 145 2.05 -2.48 -2.46
C ASP A 145 3.20 -2.70 -1.49
N CYS A 146 3.05 -2.16 -0.29
CA CYS A 146 3.98 -2.30 0.82
C CYS A 146 3.31 -3.15 1.91
N PRO A 147 3.43 -4.50 1.84
CA PRO A 147 2.75 -5.38 2.77
C PRO A 147 3.22 -5.17 4.21
N ASP A 148 2.26 -5.01 5.13
CA ASP A 148 2.53 -4.78 6.55
C ASP A 148 3.41 -5.88 7.15
N GLY A 149 4.44 -5.47 7.91
CA GLY A 149 5.33 -6.37 8.63
C GLY A 149 6.30 -7.16 7.74
N LYS A 150 6.47 -6.77 6.47
CA LYS A 150 7.49 -7.33 5.58
C LYS A 150 8.45 -6.25 5.10
N ASP A 151 9.72 -6.45 5.42
CA ASP A 151 10.82 -5.59 4.94
C ASP A 151 11.49 -6.16 3.68
N LYS A 152 11.15 -7.40 3.31
CA LYS A 152 11.73 -8.13 2.18
C LYS A 152 10.69 -9.01 1.50
N GLU A 153 10.87 -9.18 0.20
CA GLU A 153 10.13 -10.13 -0.62
C GLU A 153 11.12 -10.98 -1.44
N VAL A 154 10.88 -12.29 -1.49
CA VAL A 154 11.71 -13.22 -2.26
C VAL A 154 10.84 -13.78 -3.37
N VAL A 155 11.23 -13.50 -4.61
CA VAL A 155 10.55 -14.02 -5.80
C VAL A 155 11.50 -14.96 -6.54
N GLU A 156 11.02 -16.15 -6.85
CA GLU A 156 11.74 -17.12 -7.67
C GLU A 156 11.15 -17.10 -9.08
N VAL A 157 11.99 -16.76 -10.06
CA VAL A 157 11.67 -16.88 -11.48
C VAL A 157 12.38 -18.11 -12.00
N LYS A 158 11.64 -19.06 -12.56
CA LYS A 158 12.17 -20.36 -12.98
C LYS A 158 11.87 -20.69 -14.44
N THR A 159 12.77 -21.47 -15.00
CA THR A 159 12.60 -22.25 -16.22
C THR A 159 12.49 -23.74 -15.86
N LEU A 160 12.51 -24.63 -16.87
CA LEU A 160 12.57 -26.07 -16.62
C LEU A 160 13.88 -26.52 -15.98
N GLU A 161 15.01 -25.88 -16.32
CA GLU A 161 16.35 -26.34 -15.93
C GLU A 161 16.98 -25.46 -14.84
N ASP A 162 16.70 -24.15 -14.85
CA ASP A 162 17.33 -23.16 -13.98
C ASP A 162 16.32 -22.24 -13.27
N SER A 163 16.77 -21.63 -12.17
CA SER A 163 16.03 -20.63 -11.40
C SER A 163 16.87 -19.38 -11.10
N LEU A 164 16.19 -18.25 -10.97
CA LEU A 164 16.71 -16.96 -10.55
C LEU A 164 15.95 -16.52 -9.30
N ILE A 165 16.68 -16.27 -8.22
CA ILE A 165 16.12 -15.76 -6.96
C ILE A 165 16.31 -14.26 -6.91
N LEU A 166 15.21 -13.52 -6.80
CA LEU A 166 15.15 -12.08 -6.61
C LEU A 166 14.90 -11.78 -5.14
N GLU A 167 15.90 -11.22 -4.45
CA GLU A 167 15.75 -10.72 -3.08
C GLU A 167 15.46 -9.21 -3.13
N ILE A 168 14.20 -8.85 -2.94
CA ILE A 168 13.71 -7.47 -3.02
C ILE A 168 13.62 -6.90 -1.60
N GLU A 169 14.39 -5.85 -1.32
CA GLU A 169 14.27 -5.10 -0.06
C GLU A 169 13.22 -4.00 -0.20
N LEU A 170 12.24 -3.99 0.69
CA LEU A 170 11.10 -3.09 0.67
C LEU A 170 11.37 -1.89 1.58
N GLN A 171 11.42 -0.69 1.00
CA GLN A 171 11.62 0.56 1.74
C GLN A 171 10.27 1.25 1.98
N CYS A 172 9.44 0.63 2.81
CA CYS A 172 8.08 1.11 3.08
C CYS A 172 7.99 2.17 4.20
N GLN A 173 9.06 2.31 5.02
CA GLN A 173 9.11 3.26 6.13
C GLN A 173 10.29 4.21 5.97
N CYS A 174 10.06 5.47 6.36
CA CYS A 174 11.12 6.46 6.48
C CYS A 174 12.03 6.14 7.67
N ASP A 175 13.33 6.40 7.55
CA ASP A 175 14.30 6.08 8.60
C ASP A 175 14.01 6.82 9.93
N CYS A 176 13.54 8.06 9.86
CA CYS A 176 13.13 8.83 11.04
C CYS A 176 11.91 8.24 11.78
N ALA A 177 11.08 7.44 11.12
CA ALA A 177 9.93 6.78 11.73
C ALA A 177 10.34 5.48 12.45
N LYS A 178 11.39 4.80 11.98
CA LYS A 178 11.92 3.57 12.61
C LYS A 178 12.49 3.84 14.00
N GLU A 179 13.10 5.00 14.18
CA GLU A 179 13.67 5.42 15.47
C GLU A 179 12.64 6.08 16.40
N ALA A 180 11.45 6.41 15.89
CA ALA A 180 10.43 7.10 16.65
C ALA A 180 9.78 6.16 17.68
N ASN A 181 9.74 6.60 18.93
CA ASN A 181 9.00 5.88 19.96
C ASN A 181 7.59 6.45 20.09
N TYR A 182 6.62 5.76 19.50
CA TYR A 182 5.22 6.18 19.44
C TYR A 182 4.48 6.13 20.78
N THR A 183 5.14 5.71 21.86
CA THR A 183 4.52 5.56 23.19
C THR A 183 5.03 6.57 24.22
N ILE A 184 6.14 7.27 23.92
CA ILE A 184 6.73 8.23 24.85
C ILE A 184 6.06 9.59 24.68
N PRO A 185 5.45 10.16 25.75
CA PRO A 185 4.96 11.52 25.73
C PRO A 185 6.11 12.51 25.60
N ILE A 186 5.98 13.48 24.70
CA ILE A 186 6.98 14.53 24.48
C ILE A 186 6.37 15.89 24.77
N GLU A 187 7.14 16.76 25.44
CA GLU A 187 6.69 18.10 25.84
C GLU A 187 6.27 18.97 24.64
N THR A 188 7.01 18.92 23.53
CA THR A 188 6.65 19.59 22.27
C THR A 188 5.29 19.16 21.72
N CYS A 189 4.83 17.96 22.09
CA CYS A 189 3.51 17.42 21.76
C CYS A 189 2.56 17.48 22.98
N SER A 190 2.69 18.53 23.80
CA SER A 190 1.88 18.79 25.00
C SER A 190 1.86 17.64 26.02
N ASN A 191 2.85 16.75 25.99
CA ASN A 191 2.85 15.46 26.72
C ASN A 191 1.61 14.58 26.43
N ASN A 192 0.92 14.83 25.32
CA ASN A 192 -0.28 14.12 24.87
C ASN A 192 -0.06 13.40 23.54
N GLY A 193 1.19 13.30 23.11
CA GLY A 193 1.59 12.60 21.90
C GLY A 193 3.08 12.30 21.89
N SER A 194 3.47 11.50 20.91
CA SER A 194 4.86 11.21 20.57
C SER A 194 5.30 12.04 19.36
N LEU A 195 6.60 12.10 19.08
CA LEU A 195 7.15 12.83 17.94
C LEU A 195 7.80 11.83 16.99
N ALA A 196 7.37 11.84 15.72
CA ALA A 196 8.02 11.08 14.66
C ALA A 196 8.29 11.99 13.47
N CYS A 197 9.54 12.01 12.98
CA CYS A 197 9.93 12.82 11.82
C CYS A 197 9.55 14.32 11.93
N GLY A 198 9.55 14.88 13.14
CA GLY A 198 9.18 16.28 13.38
C GLY A 198 7.67 16.55 13.42
N VAL A 199 6.83 15.52 13.39
CA VAL A 199 5.37 15.62 13.48
C VAL A 199 4.88 14.92 14.74
N CYS A 200 3.94 15.54 15.47
CA CYS A 200 3.35 14.93 16.65
C CYS A 200 2.30 13.87 16.25
N ASN A 201 2.43 12.67 16.81
CA ASN A 201 1.41 11.63 16.78
C ASN A 201 0.65 11.66 18.10
N CYS A 202 -0.54 12.24 18.08
CA CYS A 202 -1.36 12.41 19.26
C CYS A 202 -1.92 11.09 19.77
N PHE A 203 -1.88 10.92 21.09
CA PHE A 203 -2.53 9.79 21.74
C PHE A 203 -4.05 9.90 21.59
N GLU A 204 -4.72 8.78 21.86
CA GLU A 204 -6.17 8.70 21.75
C GLU A 204 -6.85 9.83 22.54
N GLY A 205 -7.77 10.52 21.87
CA GLY A 205 -8.48 11.65 22.47
C GLY A 205 -7.71 12.97 22.47
N PHE A 206 -6.60 13.10 21.75
CA PHE A 206 -5.91 14.37 21.54
C PHE A 206 -5.73 14.69 20.06
N ARG A 207 -5.72 15.99 19.73
CA ARG A 207 -5.54 16.50 18.37
C ARG A 207 -4.87 17.88 18.38
N GLY A 208 -4.52 18.36 17.20
CA GLY A 208 -3.75 19.59 17.02
C GLY A 208 -2.31 19.30 16.61
N GLU A 209 -1.61 20.32 16.13
CA GLU A 209 -0.21 20.22 15.67
C GLU A 209 0.74 19.73 16.78
N GLN A 210 0.40 20.08 18.03
CA GLN A 210 1.15 19.73 19.24
C GLN A 210 0.31 18.91 20.22
N CYS A 211 -0.77 18.27 19.76
CA CYS A 211 -1.68 17.49 20.61
C CYS A 211 -2.24 18.29 21.80
N GLU A 212 -2.39 19.59 21.61
CA GLU A 212 -2.80 20.55 22.63
C GLU A 212 -4.30 20.50 22.92
N CYS A 213 -5.10 19.94 22.02
CA CYS A 213 -6.55 19.86 22.16
C CYS A 213 -6.97 18.49 22.68
N SER A 214 -7.70 18.44 23.79
CA SER A 214 -8.40 17.22 24.23
C SER A 214 -9.75 17.09 23.51
N SER A 215 -10.01 15.92 22.95
CA SER A 215 -11.26 15.54 22.30
C SER A 215 -12.35 15.12 23.31
N GLY A 216 -12.08 15.18 24.61
CA GLY A 216 -12.97 14.70 25.66
C GLY A 216 -13.51 15.80 26.57
N THR A 217 -14.42 16.65 26.08
CA THR A 217 -15.50 17.24 26.91
C THR A 217 -16.74 17.73 26.15
N ASP A 218 -16.80 17.76 24.81
CA ASP A 218 -18.06 18.03 24.10
C ASP A 218 -18.09 17.33 22.74
N ASP A 219 -18.96 16.31 22.64
CA ASP A 219 -19.60 15.73 21.47
C ASP A 219 -18.75 15.41 20.22
N GLY A 220 -18.74 14.12 19.87
CA GLY A 220 -17.92 13.47 18.85
C GLY A 220 -18.22 13.85 17.40
N ASN A 221 -18.03 15.12 17.04
CA ASN A 221 -18.03 15.55 15.66
C ASN A 221 -16.89 16.55 15.41
N ASP A 222 -16.05 16.30 14.42
CA ASP A 222 -14.88 17.12 14.09
C ASP A 222 -15.27 18.57 13.77
N GLY A 223 -16.46 18.75 13.18
CA GLY A 223 -17.07 20.05 12.95
C GLY A 223 -17.48 20.82 14.23
N SER A 224 -17.46 20.22 15.42
CA SER A 224 -17.91 20.88 16.66
C SER A 224 -16.94 21.96 17.17
N MET A 225 -15.63 21.79 16.94
CA MET A 225 -14.63 22.76 17.40
C MET A 225 -14.49 23.94 16.44
N GLU A 226 -14.54 23.74 15.12
CA GLU A 226 -14.59 24.86 14.17
C GLU A 226 -15.87 25.68 14.34
N MET A 227 -17.00 25.02 14.65
CA MET A 227 -18.25 25.71 14.97
C MET A 227 -18.11 26.67 16.16
N LYS A 228 -17.31 26.30 17.17
CA LYS A 228 -17.01 27.15 18.35
C LYS A 228 -16.20 28.40 18.01
N CYS A 229 -15.67 28.51 16.80
CA CYS A 229 -14.94 29.67 16.30
C CYS A 229 -15.77 30.55 15.34
N LYS A 230 -17.04 30.22 15.09
CA LYS A 230 -17.94 31.05 14.30
C LYS A 230 -18.76 31.96 15.20
N ALA A 231 -18.83 33.25 14.87
CA ALA A 231 -19.66 34.20 15.61
C ALA A 231 -21.15 33.87 15.48
N ASN A 232 -21.58 33.45 14.28
CA ASN A 232 -22.87 32.83 14.03
C ASN A 232 -22.74 31.52 13.27
N VAL A 233 -23.69 30.61 13.51
CA VAL A 233 -23.81 29.28 12.86
C VAL A 233 -23.82 29.39 11.33
N THR A 234 -24.34 30.49 10.79
CA THR A 234 -24.47 30.77 9.35
C THR A 234 -23.25 31.44 8.74
N ASP A 235 -22.26 31.84 9.52
CA ASP A 235 -21.07 32.50 9.00
C ASP A 235 -20.17 31.47 8.31
N ASP A 236 -19.65 31.81 7.13
CA ASP A 236 -18.74 30.93 6.40
C ASP A 236 -17.29 31.03 6.94
N GLU A 237 -16.94 32.16 7.55
CA GLU A 237 -15.58 32.44 8.01
C GLU A 237 -15.38 32.08 9.49
N LEU A 238 -14.33 31.30 9.78
CA LEU A 238 -13.86 31.05 11.14
C LEU A 238 -13.15 32.30 11.67
N CYS A 239 -13.38 32.61 12.94
CA CYS A 239 -12.73 33.75 13.60
C CYS A 239 -12.90 35.06 12.83
N SER A 240 -14.07 35.25 12.23
CA SER A 240 -14.41 36.42 11.41
C SER A 240 -13.37 36.75 10.33
N GLY A 241 -12.62 35.75 9.85
CA GLY A 241 -11.57 35.93 8.84
C GLY A 241 -10.29 36.59 9.34
N HIS A 242 -10.14 36.78 10.65
CA HIS A 242 -9.08 37.60 11.27
C HIS A 242 -8.27 36.85 12.34
N GLY A 243 -8.16 35.53 12.17
CA GLY A 243 -7.37 34.68 13.05
C GLY A 243 -7.48 33.21 12.67
N ASN A 244 -6.83 32.38 13.48
CA ASN A 244 -6.85 30.92 13.31
C ASN A 244 -7.65 30.27 14.44
N CYS A 245 -8.55 29.35 14.09
CA CYS A 245 -9.28 28.56 15.08
C CYS A 245 -8.38 27.45 15.62
N LYS A 246 -8.03 27.49 16.92
CA LYS A 246 -7.25 26.44 17.60
C LYS A 246 -8.04 25.89 18.79
N CYS A 247 -8.30 24.58 18.79
CA CYS A 247 -9.10 23.89 19.82
C CYS A 247 -10.47 24.54 20.12
N GLY A 248 -11.13 25.13 19.11
CA GLY A 248 -12.40 25.81 19.29
C GLY A 248 -12.31 27.19 19.95
N LYS A 249 -11.13 27.80 19.94
CA LYS A 249 -10.91 29.20 20.32
C LYS A 249 -10.17 29.94 19.22
N CYS A 250 -10.58 31.17 18.96
CA CYS A 250 -9.90 32.00 17.98
C CYS A 250 -8.61 32.61 18.54
N ASN A 251 -7.52 32.42 17.81
CA ASN A 251 -6.26 33.13 18.00
C ASN A 251 -6.17 34.26 16.96
N CYS A 252 -6.41 35.48 17.41
CA CYS A 252 -6.56 36.64 16.54
C CYS A 252 -5.23 37.17 16.03
N ASP A 253 -5.26 37.72 14.81
CA ASP A 253 -4.14 38.47 14.25
C ASP A 253 -3.88 39.75 15.08
N LYS A 254 -2.66 40.29 14.99
CA LYS A 254 -2.12 41.35 15.88
C LYS A 254 -2.98 42.62 16.06
N LYS A 255 -3.92 42.90 15.15
CA LYS A 255 -4.82 44.08 15.20
C LYS A 255 -6.25 43.74 15.57
N TRP A 256 -6.55 42.47 15.78
CA TRP A 256 -7.89 41.96 15.99
C TRP A 256 -8.03 41.38 17.38
N SER A 257 -9.23 41.48 17.93
CA SER A 257 -9.54 41.03 19.28
C SER A 257 -11.00 40.59 19.38
N GLY A 258 -11.39 40.11 20.56
CA GLY A 258 -12.71 39.52 20.80
C GLY A 258 -12.71 38.00 20.61
N THR A 259 -13.76 37.36 21.12
CA THR A 259 -13.90 35.89 21.15
C THR A 259 -13.78 35.25 19.76
N TYR A 260 -14.22 35.95 18.72
CA TYR A 260 -14.22 35.50 17.34
C TYR A 260 -13.37 36.41 16.45
N CYS A 261 -12.46 37.21 17.03
CA CYS A 261 -11.64 38.18 16.29
C CYS A 261 -12.43 39.24 15.50
N GLN A 262 -13.65 39.54 15.94
CA GLN A 262 -14.55 40.47 15.26
C GLN A 262 -14.25 41.95 15.52
N CYS A 263 -13.35 42.25 16.46
CA CYS A 263 -13.05 43.62 16.89
C CYS A 263 -11.73 44.10 16.30
N ASP A 264 -11.77 45.13 15.47
CA ASP A 264 -10.61 45.83 14.92
C ASP A 264 -10.08 46.84 15.94
N GLN A 265 -8.96 46.51 16.58
CA GLN A 265 -8.30 47.40 17.53
C GLN A 265 -7.69 48.62 16.84
N SER A 266 -7.44 48.58 15.52
CA SER A 266 -6.84 49.69 14.77
C SER A 266 -7.69 50.96 14.81
N LEU A 267 -9.01 50.84 14.99
CA LEU A 267 -9.94 51.96 15.12
C LEU A 267 -9.73 52.78 16.41
N CYS A 268 -9.10 52.17 17.41
CA CYS A 268 -8.76 52.82 18.67
C CYS A 268 -7.36 53.44 18.68
N TYR A 269 -6.60 53.34 17.58
CA TYR A 269 -5.30 53.99 17.46
C TYR A 269 -5.45 55.38 16.83
N GLU A 270 -4.91 56.40 17.50
CA GLU A 270 -4.73 57.73 16.90
C GLU A 270 -3.41 57.75 16.11
N ASN A 271 -3.46 57.84 14.78
CA ASN A 271 -2.28 58.01 13.90
C ASN A 271 -1.09 57.06 14.18
N GLY A 272 -1.34 55.84 14.68
CA GLY A 272 -0.30 54.86 15.03
C GLY A 272 0.36 55.06 16.40
N GLY A 273 -0.25 55.85 17.29
CA GLY A 273 0.16 56.06 18.68
C GLY A 273 -0.30 54.96 19.65
N GLU A 274 -0.63 55.31 20.89
CA GLU A 274 -1.16 54.37 21.89
C GLU A 274 -2.67 54.13 21.70
N ILE A 275 -3.18 52.98 22.17
CA ILE A 275 -4.62 52.69 22.16
C ILE A 275 -5.32 53.77 23.00
N CYS A 276 -6.35 54.40 22.42
CA CYS A 276 -7.11 55.49 23.05
C CYS A 276 -6.22 56.61 23.58
N SER A 277 -5.16 56.93 22.82
CA SER A 277 -4.16 57.96 23.12
C SER A 277 -3.53 57.81 24.51
N GLY A 278 -3.53 56.59 25.06
CA GLY A 278 -3.01 56.25 26.39
C GLY A 278 -3.95 56.55 27.56
N ASN A 279 -5.17 57.04 27.30
CA ASN A 279 -6.11 57.55 28.32
C ASN A 279 -7.48 56.85 28.29
N GLY A 280 -7.49 55.54 28.02
CA GLY A 280 -8.71 54.76 28.03
C GLY A 280 -8.52 53.32 27.59
N GLU A 281 -9.60 52.54 27.68
CA GLU A 281 -9.66 51.17 27.19
C GLU A 281 -10.37 51.12 25.83
N CYS A 282 -10.08 50.09 25.01
CA CYS A 282 -10.74 49.87 23.72
C CYS A 282 -11.61 48.60 23.76
N PRO A 283 -12.77 48.62 24.42
CA PRO A 283 -13.72 47.52 24.34
C PRO A 283 -14.39 47.50 22.96
N CYS A 284 -13.79 46.74 22.05
CA CYS A 284 -14.29 46.43 20.70
C CYS A 284 -14.65 47.67 19.85
N ASN A 285 -13.68 48.15 19.07
CA ASN A 285 -13.80 49.23 18.05
C ASN A 285 -14.04 50.64 18.58
N LYS A 286 -14.19 50.85 19.89
CA LYS A 286 -14.48 52.15 20.48
C LYS A 286 -13.70 52.37 21.76
N CYS A 287 -13.18 53.58 21.93
CA CYS A 287 -12.51 54.00 23.15
C CYS A 287 -13.50 54.38 24.25
N GLU A 288 -13.28 53.83 25.44
CA GLU A 288 -13.86 54.24 26.70
C GLU A 288 -12.81 55.03 27.49
N CYS A 289 -13.01 56.33 27.59
CA CYS A 289 -12.02 57.24 28.16
C CYS A 289 -11.98 57.18 29.68
N ASP A 290 -10.77 57.30 30.22
CA ASP A 290 -10.54 57.49 31.63
C ASP A 290 -11.17 58.80 32.12
N SER A 291 -11.43 58.86 33.43
CA SER A 291 -12.03 60.04 34.05
C SER A 291 -11.20 61.30 33.78
N GLY A 292 -11.82 62.29 33.12
CA GLY A 292 -11.16 63.55 32.75
C GLY A 292 -10.59 63.58 31.34
N TYR A 293 -10.90 62.59 30.49
CA TYR A 293 -10.59 62.60 29.07
C TYR A 293 -11.87 62.44 28.22
N GLU A 294 -11.88 63.04 27.05
CA GLU A 294 -12.98 63.02 26.10
C GLU A 294 -12.47 63.00 24.65
N GLY A 295 -13.39 62.88 23.69
CA GLY A 295 -13.07 62.69 22.27
C GLY A 295 -13.18 61.21 21.85
N THR A 296 -13.21 60.98 20.54
CA THR A 296 -13.42 59.65 19.96
C THR A 296 -12.27 58.67 20.21
N GLN A 297 -11.08 59.20 20.52
CA GLN A 297 -9.89 58.42 20.83
C GLN A 297 -9.29 58.83 22.18
N CYS A 298 -10.05 59.50 23.04
CA CYS A 298 -9.60 59.98 24.36
C CYS A 298 -8.40 60.92 24.31
N GLN A 299 -8.31 61.68 23.21
CA GLN A 299 -7.21 62.58 22.93
C GLN A 299 -7.31 63.92 23.66
N CYS A 300 -8.50 64.30 24.13
CA CYS A 300 -8.73 65.59 24.77
C CYS A 300 -8.81 65.44 26.28
N GLN A 301 -7.95 66.15 27.02
CA GLN A 301 -8.13 66.29 28.46
C GLN A 301 -9.23 67.31 28.75
N ASN A 302 -10.16 66.95 29.65
CA ASN A 302 -11.33 67.74 30.03
C ASN A 302 -10.91 68.95 30.90
N SER A 303 -10.16 69.85 30.28
CA SER A 303 -9.67 71.11 30.83
C SER A 303 -10.23 72.24 29.97
N GLU A 304 -10.42 73.43 30.55
CA GLU A 304 -10.93 74.61 29.80
C GLU A 304 -10.05 74.99 28.59
N ALA A 305 -8.83 74.43 28.49
CA ALA A 305 -7.89 74.66 27.39
C ALA A 305 -8.18 73.84 26.10
N CYS A 306 -9.05 72.82 26.14
CA CYS A 306 -9.36 71.94 24.98
C CYS A 306 -10.76 72.18 24.38
N LYS A 307 -11.40 73.33 24.65
CA LYS A 307 -12.63 73.74 23.94
C LYS A 307 -12.23 74.61 22.73
N GLU A 308 -12.17 74.03 21.54
CA GLU A 308 -12.01 74.81 20.30
C GLU A 308 -13.33 75.50 19.90
N GLU A 309 -13.20 76.69 19.28
CA GLU A 309 -14.25 77.42 18.55
C GLU A 309 -14.73 76.67 17.30
#